data_AF-A0A0J9TAC0-F1
#
_entry.id   AF-A0A0J9TAC0-F1
#
_cell.length_a   1.000
_cell.length_b   1.000
_cell.length_c   1.000
_cell.angle_alpha   90.00
_cell.angle_beta   90.00
_cell.angle_gamma   90.00
#
_symmetry.space_group_name_H-M   'P 1'
#
loop_
_entity.id
_entity.type
_entity.pdbx_description
1 polymer ?
#
loop_
_entity_poly.entity_id
_entity_poly.type
_entity_poly.pdbx_seq_one_letter_code
_entity_poly.pdbx_strand_id
1 'polypeptide(L)'
;MRLALIESEKKNRLQSRSITGSTESVASTDSVGSVGSLGSVGSVGSLGSVGSLASTESLASTDATEENENGNQNGNDNDDNGEEETEEADEAEGANKMDGADPNNAATEYDEILEEVHESGYRIYELIFFKLVSLSANKMTYDDLKKVKRKNMHKLIGANLKSKVIGSHVFMKQITQGTILPFFNYVNIKNKLNNVNRKANYANPDLYVIIMRTTFNKKIKRPKDGLVTKSLIFKHNGDSISYWSIKNNNYHFTCDNKVIETKTIEEKASAFFYERTRTGHIHWGDETDYEGFQKMFNIGLITFINNNTKFFFSKNTFKDYPVYFLIYFYSGIHFEPGIHISLQNDREVYNSSYERTRIPPSFRQVPED
;
A
#
# COMPACT_ATOMS: atom_id res chain seq x y z
N MET A 1 12.76 28.02 -17.67
CA MET A 1 11.66 28.93 -18.08
C MET A 1 10.27 28.26 -17.96
N ARG A 2 9.93 27.63 -16.82
CA ARG A 2 8.62 26.95 -16.62
C ARG A 2 7.87 27.33 -15.34
N LEU A 3 8.56 27.83 -14.31
CA LEU A 3 7.94 28.24 -13.03
C LEU A 3 7.07 29.50 -13.17
N ALA A 4 7.56 30.52 -13.88
CA ALA A 4 6.87 31.80 -14.07
C ALA A 4 5.51 31.71 -14.79
N LEU A 5 5.20 30.60 -15.47
CA LEU A 5 3.91 30.39 -16.12
C LEU A 5 2.81 29.97 -15.13
N ILE A 6 3.19 29.37 -14.00
CA ILE A 6 2.24 28.80 -13.01
C ILE A 6 1.72 29.89 -12.05
N GLU A 7 2.51 30.96 -11.83
CA GLU A 7 2.11 32.08 -10.99
C GLU A 7 1.14 33.06 -11.69
N SER A 8 1.30 33.28 -13.00
CA SER A 8 0.39 34.14 -13.77
C SER A 8 -1.01 33.54 -13.87
N GLU A 9 -1.12 32.23 -14.10
CA GLU A 9 -2.41 31.51 -14.12
C GLU A 9 -3.13 31.58 -12.76
N LYS A 10 -2.41 31.44 -11.63
CA LYS A 10 -3.00 31.60 -10.29
C LYS A 10 -3.52 33.02 -10.06
N LYS A 11 -2.78 34.05 -10.49
CA LYS A 11 -3.14 35.46 -10.25
C LYS A 11 -4.40 35.87 -11.02
N ASN A 12 -4.53 35.45 -12.27
CA ASN A 12 -5.74 35.72 -13.08
C ASN A 12 -7.00 35.04 -12.51
N ARG A 13 -6.86 33.89 -11.84
CA ARG A 13 -8.01 33.13 -11.31
C ARG A 13 -8.65 33.75 -10.06
N LEU A 14 -8.04 34.78 -9.47
CA LEU A 14 -8.55 35.50 -8.29
C LEU A 14 -9.26 36.82 -8.61
N GLN A 15 -9.07 37.40 -9.80
CA GLN A 15 -9.67 38.69 -10.16
C GLN A 15 -11.10 38.59 -10.74
N SER A 16 -11.59 37.38 -11.05
CA SER A 16 -12.87 37.18 -11.75
C SER A 16 -14.09 36.94 -10.85
N ARG A 17 -14.00 37.18 -9.53
CA ARG A 17 -15.14 37.09 -8.60
C ARG A 17 -15.36 38.40 -7.84
N SER A 18 -15.69 39.45 -8.59
CA SER A 18 -16.31 40.67 -8.07
C SER A 18 -17.67 40.85 -8.74
N ILE A 19 -18.75 40.54 -8.02
CA ILE A 19 -20.11 40.95 -8.37
C ILE A 19 -20.75 41.54 -7.10
N THR A 20 -21.38 42.69 -7.29
CA THR A 20 -21.92 43.61 -6.29
C THR A 20 -23.18 43.08 -5.58
N GLY A 21 -23.41 43.51 -4.33
CA GLY A 21 -24.66 43.28 -3.61
C GLY A 21 -24.68 43.95 -2.23
N SER A 22 -25.60 44.89 -2.03
CA SER A 22 -25.76 45.74 -0.83
C SER A 22 -27.24 46.17 -0.74
N THR A 23 -27.78 46.68 0.36
CA THR A 23 -27.24 47.03 1.70
C THR A 23 -27.69 45.96 2.75
N GLU A 24 -27.91 46.11 4.07
CA GLU A 24 -28.11 47.20 5.05
C GLU A 24 -27.52 46.84 6.44
N SER A 25 -27.62 47.78 7.39
CA SER A 25 -27.41 47.61 8.84
C SER A 25 -28.72 47.13 9.51
N VAL A 26 -28.84 46.73 10.80
CA VAL A 26 -28.18 47.08 12.08
C VAL A 26 -28.12 45.79 12.97
N ALA A 27 -27.70 45.72 14.26
CA ALA A 27 -27.50 46.69 15.34
C ALA A 27 -26.25 46.37 16.21
N SER A 28 -26.40 46.29 17.55
CA SER A 28 -25.36 46.07 18.57
C SER A 28 -25.97 45.48 19.87
N THR A 29 -25.15 45.30 20.93
CA THR A 29 -25.44 44.68 22.27
C THR A 29 -25.45 43.13 22.29
N ASP A 30 -25.01 42.42 23.34
CA ASP A 30 -24.32 42.86 24.58
C ASP A 30 -23.35 41.80 25.16
N SER A 31 -22.63 42.14 26.25
CA SER A 31 -21.50 41.31 26.78
C SER A 31 -21.76 40.62 28.14
N VAL A 32 -21.74 39.28 28.17
CA VAL A 32 -21.56 38.40 29.36
C VAL A 32 -21.21 36.98 28.88
N GLY A 33 -20.45 36.14 29.60
CA GLY A 33 -19.69 36.29 30.85
C GLY A 33 -18.94 34.98 31.18
N SER A 34 -17.81 35.03 31.89
CA SER A 34 -16.97 33.85 32.14
C SER A 34 -17.58 32.86 33.14
N VAL A 35 -17.44 31.55 32.89
CA VAL A 35 -17.78 30.46 33.83
C VAL A 35 -16.55 29.60 34.13
N GLY A 36 -16.43 29.17 35.39
CA GLY A 36 -15.17 28.75 35.99
C GLY A 36 -14.69 27.33 35.72
N SER A 37 -13.44 27.07 36.09
CA SER A 37 -12.80 25.75 36.06
C SER A 37 -13.47 24.75 36.99
N LEU A 38 -13.61 23.50 36.54
CA LEU A 38 -13.90 22.34 37.39
C LEU A 38 -12.65 21.46 37.52
N GLY A 39 -12.53 20.78 38.67
CA GLY A 39 -11.27 20.20 39.14
C GLY A 39 -10.89 18.83 38.57
N SER A 40 -9.64 18.45 38.81
CA SER A 40 -9.06 17.17 38.39
C SER A 40 -9.75 15.96 39.04
N VAL A 41 -10.09 14.96 38.24
CA VAL A 41 -10.33 13.59 38.71
C VAL A 41 -9.01 12.80 38.69
N GLY A 42 -8.80 11.95 39.71
CA GLY A 42 -7.50 11.34 40.00
C GLY A 42 -7.15 10.13 39.13
N SER A 43 -5.85 9.81 39.09
CA SER A 43 -5.31 8.64 38.37
C SER A 43 -5.81 7.32 38.94
N VAL A 44 -6.21 6.40 38.05
CA VAL A 44 -6.29 4.96 38.35
C VAL A 44 -4.96 4.30 38.00
N GLY A 45 -4.53 3.33 38.83
CA GLY A 45 -3.16 2.82 38.83
C GLY A 45 -2.80 1.93 37.64
N SER A 46 -1.51 1.92 37.30
CA SER A 46 -0.94 1.01 36.30
C SER A 46 -0.86 -0.43 36.83
N LEU A 47 -1.40 -1.39 36.08
CA LEU A 47 -1.08 -2.81 36.23
C LEU A 47 0.08 -3.14 35.28
N GLY A 48 1.29 -3.24 35.83
CA GLY A 48 2.48 -3.57 35.05
C GLY A 48 2.53 -5.05 34.65
N SER A 49 3.34 -5.35 33.62
CA SER A 49 3.87 -6.69 33.42
C SER A 49 5.32 -6.62 32.91
N VAL A 50 6.09 -7.64 33.25
CA VAL A 50 7.54 -7.75 33.06
C VAL A 50 7.93 -8.39 31.73
N GLY A 51 9.18 -8.18 31.29
CA GLY A 51 9.90 -9.17 30.48
C GLY A 51 10.37 -8.73 29.10
N SER A 52 11.34 -7.81 29.02
CA SER A 52 12.13 -7.63 27.79
C SER A 52 13.07 -8.83 27.58
N LEU A 53 13.08 -9.38 26.37
CA LEU A 53 14.10 -10.34 25.93
C LEU A 53 15.42 -9.61 25.64
N ALA A 54 16.55 -10.26 25.95
CA ALA A 54 17.88 -9.78 25.59
C ALA A 54 18.25 -10.23 24.17
N SER A 55 18.92 -9.35 23.42
CA SER A 55 19.45 -9.61 22.08
C SER A 55 20.93 -9.26 22.00
N THR A 56 21.71 -10.14 21.40
CA THR A 56 23.06 -9.91 20.85
C THR A 56 23.06 -10.66 19.51
N GLU A 57 23.38 -10.04 18.37
CA GLU A 57 24.74 -9.74 17.90
C GLU A 57 25.61 -11.02 17.78
N SER A 58 26.41 -11.20 16.72
CA SER A 58 26.96 -10.22 15.75
C SER A 58 27.05 -10.76 14.31
N LEU A 59 27.46 -9.89 13.38
CA LEU A 59 27.90 -10.25 12.03
C LEU A 59 29.39 -10.61 12.03
N ALA A 60 29.79 -11.60 11.22
CA ALA A 60 31.17 -11.79 10.80
C ALA A 60 31.20 -12.35 9.36
N SER A 61 32.19 -11.91 8.59
CA SER A 61 32.49 -12.41 7.24
C SER A 61 33.90 -12.99 7.25
N THR A 62 34.11 -14.11 6.56
CA THR A 62 35.43 -14.49 6.03
C THR A 62 35.29 -15.19 4.68
N ASP A 63 36.20 -14.84 3.80
CA ASP A 63 36.45 -15.44 2.49
C ASP A 63 37.23 -16.76 2.64
N ALA A 64 36.99 -17.73 1.75
CA ALA A 64 37.77 -18.97 1.63
C ALA A 64 37.51 -19.64 0.26
N THR A 65 38.59 -19.86 -0.49
CA THR A 65 38.63 -20.65 -1.72
C THR A 65 38.86 -22.13 -1.43
N GLU A 66 38.18 -23.03 -2.15
CA GLU A 66 38.56 -24.45 -2.23
C GLU A 66 38.65 -24.90 -3.69
N GLU A 67 39.79 -25.50 -4.05
CA GLU A 67 39.97 -26.30 -5.27
C GLU A 67 40.02 -27.81 -4.90
N ASN A 68 40.03 -28.68 -5.92
CA ASN A 68 40.03 -30.16 -5.82
C ASN A 68 41.11 -30.73 -4.87
N GLU A 69 41.02 -31.95 -4.30
CA GLU A 69 40.94 -33.23 -5.04
C GLU A 69 40.45 -34.46 -4.23
N ASN A 70 39.91 -35.44 -4.98
CA ASN A 70 39.99 -36.92 -4.85
C ASN A 70 39.92 -37.64 -3.48
N GLY A 71 38.92 -38.54 -3.34
CA GLY A 71 38.81 -39.53 -2.24
C GLY A 71 38.01 -40.79 -2.65
N ASN A 72 38.69 -41.80 -3.18
CA ASN A 72 38.17 -42.94 -3.96
C ASN A 72 37.49 -44.10 -3.16
N GLN A 73 36.76 -45.01 -3.86
CA GLN A 73 36.27 -46.36 -3.47
C GLN A 73 35.13 -46.43 -2.43
N ASN A 74 34.16 -47.38 -2.42
CA ASN A 74 33.69 -48.50 -3.26
C ASN A 74 32.18 -48.74 -2.93
N GLY A 75 31.31 -49.49 -3.63
CA GLY A 75 31.37 -50.35 -4.83
C GLY A 75 30.08 -51.23 -4.91
N ASN A 76 29.86 -51.97 -6.01
CA ASN A 76 28.74 -52.90 -6.33
C ASN A 76 27.60 -52.38 -7.24
N ASP A 77 27.88 -52.26 -8.54
CA ASP A 77 27.59 -53.28 -9.58
C ASP A 77 26.15 -53.84 -9.81
N ASN A 78 25.82 -53.94 -11.11
CA ASN A 78 24.78 -54.76 -11.79
C ASN A 78 23.28 -54.34 -11.66
N ASP A 79 22.44 -54.37 -12.72
CA ASP A 79 22.73 -54.58 -14.15
C ASP A 79 21.78 -53.81 -15.09
N ASP A 80 22.39 -53.41 -16.21
CA ASP A 80 21.91 -53.04 -17.54
C ASP A 80 20.47 -53.43 -17.99
N ASN A 81 19.76 -52.47 -18.61
CA ASN A 81 19.25 -52.53 -19.98
C ASN A 81 18.76 -51.14 -20.40
N GLY A 82 19.09 -50.68 -21.62
CA GLY A 82 18.71 -49.36 -22.13
C GLY A 82 17.38 -49.34 -22.90
N GLU A 83 16.85 -48.14 -23.18
CA GLU A 83 16.86 -47.59 -24.56
C GLU A 83 16.42 -46.11 -24.60
N GLU A 84 17.18 -45.35 -25.40
CA GLU A 84 17.01 -44.04 -26.06
C GLU A 84 16.19 -42.86 -25.44
N GLU A 85 16.77 -41.67 -25.59
CA GLU A 85 16.22 -40.37 -25.19
C GLU A 85 15.20 -39.82 -26.22
N THR A 86 14.16 -39.12 -25.74
CA THR A 86 13.34 -38.24 -26.60
C THR A 86 13.00 -36.93 -25.89
N GLU A 87 13.59 -35.83 -26.35
CA GLU A 87 13.25 -34.47 -25.90
C GLU A 87 11.98 -33.97 -26.63
N GLU A 88 10.80 -34.08 -26.02
CA GLU A 88 9.59 -33.42 -26.56
C GLU A 88 9.55 -31.93 -26.17
N ALA A 89 9.78 -31.06 -27.16
CA ALA A 89 9.59 -29.62 -27.03
C ALA A 89 8.13 -29.23 -27.35
N ASP A 90 7.41 -28.73 -26.34
CA ASP A 90 6.03 -28.21 -26.45
C ASP A 90 5.99 -26.92 -27.33
N GLU A 91 5.93 -27.06 -28.66
CA GLU A 91 5.72 -25.92 -29.57
C GLU A 91 4.28 -25.40 -29.52
N ALA A 92 4.12 -24.12 -29.20
CA ALA A 92 2.82 -23.47 -29.03
C ALA A 92 2.36 -22.71 -30.29
N GLU A 93 1.93 -23.44 -31.33
CA GLU A 93 1.25 -22.85 -32.49
C GLU A 93 -0.16 -22.31 -32.15
N GLY A 94 -0.67 -21.36 -32.96
CA GLY A 94 -2.06 -20.92 -32.90
C GLY A 94 -2.35 -19.41 -32.85
N ALA A 95 -1.47 -18.56 -33.37
CA ALA A 95 -1.74 -17.12 -33.53
C ALA A 95 -2.00 -16.76 -35.00
N ASN A 96 -3.23 -16.32 -35.31
CA ASN A 96 -3.58 -15.87 -36.67
C ASN A 96 -2.74 -14.65 -37.08
N LYS A 97 -2.08 -14.73 -38.24
CA LYS A 97 -1.39 -13.59 -38.84
C LYS A 97 -2.40 -12.50 -39.25
N MET A 98 -1.99 -11.26 -39.03
CA MET A 98 -2.64 -10.06 -39.56
C MET A 98 -1.53 -9.22 -40.19
N ASP A 99 -1.29 -9.46 -41.49
CA ASP A 99 -0.11 -8.95 -42.19
C ASP A 99 -0.14 -7.41 -42.32
N GLY A 100 1.02 -6.76 -42.14
CA GLY A 100 1.18 -5.32 -42.34
C GLY A 100 1.83 -4.52 -41.21
N ALA A 101 2.32 -5.15 -40.13
CA ALA A 101 3.08 -4.48 -39.07
C ALA A 101 4.60 -4.52 -39.32
N ASP A 102 5.29 -3.43 -39.00
CA ASP A 102 6.77 -3.38 -38.94
C ASP A 102 7.28 -4.33 -37.83
N PRO A 103 8.13 -5.32 -38.14
CA PRO A 103 8.64 -6.27 -37.14
C PRO A 103 9.44 -5.62 -36.00
N ASN A 104 9.94 -4.39 -36.18
CA ASN A 104 10.65 -3.65 -35.13
C ASN A 104 9.72 -2.88 -34.18
N ASN A 105 8.42 -2.78 -34.48
CA ASN A 105 7.46 -1.96 -33.74
C ASN A 105 6.11 -2.66 -33.48
N ALA A 106 6.13 -4.00 -33.45
CA ALA A 106 4.99 -4.82 -33.04
C ALA A 106 4.85 -4.80 -31.51
N ALA A 107 4.15 -3.78 -30.99
CA ALA A 107 3.92 -3.59 -29.56
C ALA A 107 3.29 -4.83 -28.91
N THR A 108 3.92 -5.39 -27.87
CA THR A 108 3.46 -6.61 -27.21
C THR A 108 2.57 -6.31 -26.02
N GLU A 109 1.75 -7.30 -25.63
CA GLU A 109 0.93 -7.20 -24.41
C GLU A 109 1.75 -7.04 -23.10
N TYR A 110 3.08 -7.18 -23.18
CA TYR A 110 4.05 -7.13 -22.08
C TYR A 110 4.86 -5.83 -22.01
N ASP A 111 4.80 -4.93 -23.00
CA ASP A 111 5.72 -3.79 -23.12
C ASP A 111 5.75 -2.91 -21.85
N GLU A 112 4.59 -2.68 -21.24
CA GLU A 112 4.44 -1.89 -20.01
C GLU A 112 5.16 -2.47 -18.77
N ILE A 113 5.68 -3.70 -18.84
CA ILE A 113 6.56 -4.31 -17.81
C ILE A 113 7.98 -4.62 -18.34
N LEU A 114 8.28 -4.28 -19.60
CA LEU A 114 9.56 -4.51 -20.25
C LEU A 114 10.39 -3.22 -20.43
N GLU A 115 9.80 -2.04 -20.21
CA GLU A 115 10.54 -0.78 -20.15
C GLU A 115 11.20 -0.54 -18.78
N GLU A 116 10.47 -0.72 -17.68
CA GLU A 116 10.96 -0.53 -16.30
C GLU A 116 11.70 -1.79 -15.77
N VAL A 117 12.93 -1.98 -16.25
CA VAL A 117 13.78 -3.16 -15.97
C VAL A 117 15.12 -2.73 -15.36
N HIS A 118 15.53 -3.40 -14.28
CA HIS A 118 16.83 -3.24 -13.62
C HIS A 118 17.97 -3.66 -14.56
N GLU A 119 19.16 -3.07 -14.39
CA GLU A 119 20.38 -3.38 -15.16
C GLU A 119 20.68 -4.90 -15.26
N SER A 120 20.46 -5.65 -14.18
CA SER A 120 20.64 -7.12 -14.12
C SER A 120 19.49 -7.94 -14.77
N GLY A 121 18.60 -7.29 -15.53
CA GLY A 121 17.48 -7.93 -16.23
C GLY A 121 16.23 -8.22 -15.39
N TYR A 122 16.12 -7.67 -14.19
CA TYR A 122 14.95 -7.87 -13.32
C TYR A 122 13.86 -6.82 -13.59
N ARG A 123 12.66 -7.24 -13.99
CA ARG A 123 11.52 -6.31 -14.17
C ARG A 123 10.83 -6.03 -12.84
N ILE A 124 10.54 -4.75 -12.60
CA ILE A 124 9.96 -4.27 -11.32
C ILE A 124 8.47 -4.64 -11.20
N TYR A 125 7.80 -4.86 -12.33
CA TYR A 125 6.36 -5.09 -12.40
C TYR A 125 6.00 -6.40 -13.12
N GLU A 126 4.80 -6.87 -12.83
CA GLU A 126 4.19 -8.05 -13.42
C GLU A 126 2.76 -7.74 -13.85
N LEU A 127 2.23 -8.55 -14.76
CA LEU A 127 0.89 -8.46 -15.30
C LEU A 127 0.04 -9.63 -14.82
N ILE A 128 -1.14 -9.29 -14.31
CA ILE A 128 -2.22 -10.24 -14.07
C ILE A 128 -3.25 -10.04 -15.17
N PHE A 129 -3.42 -11.05 -16.02
CA PHE A 129 -4.48 -11.12 -17.02
C PHE A 129 -5.63 -11.94 -16.43
N PHE A 130 -6.81 -11.36 -16.42
CA PHE A 130 -7.96 -11.93 -15.72
C PHE A 130 -9.26 -11.71 -16.48
N LYS A 131 -10.31 -12.35 -16.01
CA LYS A 131 -11.66 -12.24 -16.56
C LYS A 131 -12.63 -11.90 -15.44
N LEU A 132 -13.35 -10.79 -15.57
CA LEU A 132 -14.45 -10.44 -14.66
C LEU A 132 -15.73 -11.09 -15.18
N VAL A 133 -16.25 -12.05 -14.43
CA VAL A 133 -17.32 -12.98 -14.85
C VAL A 133 -18.54 -12.79 -13.94
N SER A 134 -19.72 -12.75 -14.54
CA SER A 134 -21.02 -12.70 -13.85
C SER A 134 -21.65 -14.09 -13.78
N LEU A 135 -22.01 -14.54 -12.58
CA LEU A 135 -22.67 -15.83 -12.35
C LEU A 135 -24.02 -15.92 -13.06
N SER A 136 -24.85 -14.87 -12.94
CA SER A 136 -26.18 -14.79 -13.57
C SER A 136 -26.11 -14.73 -15.09
N ALA A 137 -25.18 -13.97 -15.67
CA ALA A 137 -24.95 -13.96 -17.12
C ALA A 137 -24.54 -15.35 -17.66
N ASN A 138 -23.80 -16.12 -16.86
CA ASN A 138 -23.39 -17.49 -17.18
C ASN A 138 -24.39 -18.57 -16.72
N LYS A 139 -25.52 -18.17 -16.10
CA LYS A 139 -26.59 -19.05 -15.59
C LYS A 139 -26.07 -20.17 -14.67
N MET A 140 -25.12 -19.86 -13.78
CA MET A 140 -24.43 -20.84 -12.94
C MET A 140 -24.23 -20.37 -11.49
N THR A 141 -24.02 -21.29 -10.55
CA THR A 141 -23.67 -20.94 -9.16
C THR A 141 -22.16 -20.77 -8.97
N TYR A 142 -21.74 -20.22 -7.83
CA TYR A 142 -20.32 -20.20 -7.43
C TYR A 142 -19.73 -21.62 -7.29
N ASP A 143 -20.53 -22.61 -6.88
CA ASP A 143 -20.09 -24.00 -6.82
C ASP A 143 -19.86 -24.60 -8.21
N ASP A 144 -20.65 -24.19 -9.20
CA ASP A 144 -20.45 -24.61 -10.59
C ASP A 144 -19.26 -23.90 -11.23
N LEU A 145 -19.06 -22.62 -10.93
CA LEU A 145 -17.88 -21.87 -11.36
C LEU A 145 -16.58 -22.53 -10.91
N LYS A 146 -16.52 -23.03 -9.66
CA LYS A 146 -15.38 -23.81 -9.15
C LYS A 146 -15.14 -25.15 -9.88
N LYS A 147 -16.16 -25.71 -10.54
CA LYS A 147 -16.06 -26.96 -11.32
C LYS A 147 -15.61 -26.72 -12.77
N VAL A 148 -15.55 -25.47 -13.25
CA VAL A 148 -15.15 -25.15 -14.62
C VAL A 148 -13.67 -25.51 -14.83
N LYS A 149 -13.39 -26.52 -15.66
CA LYS A 149 -12.02 -26.91 -16.04
C LYS A 149 -11.27 -25.71 -16.64
N ARG A 150 -10.01 -25.47 -16.22
CA ARG A 150 -9.15 -24.35 -16.68
C ARG A 150 -9.27 -24.05 -18.18
N LYS A 151 -9.17 -25.08 -19.03
CA LYS A 151 -9.25 -24.94 -20.50
C LYS A 151 -10.58 -24.41 -21.06
N ASN A 152 -11.65 -24.37 -20.26
CA ASN A 152 -12.96 -23.84 -20.63
C ASN A 152 -13.21 -22.41 -20.10
N MET A 153 -12.38 -21.88 -19.19
CA MET A 153 -12.63 -20.58 -18.53
C MET A 153 -12.70 -19.39 -19.51
N HIS A 154 -12.05 -19.50 -20.67
CA HIS A 154 -12.12 -18.48 -21.72
C HIS A 154 -13.54 -18.34 -22.33
N LYS A 155 -14.37 -19.40 -22.25
CA LYS A 155 -15.73 -19.46 -22.83
C LYS A 155 -16.79 -18.81 -21.95
N LEU A 156 -16.46 -18.43 -20.71
CA LEU A 156 -17.37 -17.76 -19.80
C LEU A 156 -17.71 -16.36 -20.32
N ILE A 157 -18.94 -15.91 -20.11
CA ILE A 157 -19.39 -14.54 -20.44
C ILE A 157 -18.80 -13.59 -19.40
N GLY A 158 -18.01 -12.61 -19.85
CA GLY A 158 -17.30 -11.68 -18.96
C GLY A 158 -16.18 -10.92 -19.65
N ALA A 159 -15.78 -9.78 -19.08
CA ALA A 159 -14.75 -8.92 -19.65
C ALA A 159 -13.34 -9.49 -19.43
N ASN A 160 -12.53 -9.59 -20.49
CA ASN A 160 -11.09 -9.86 -20.38
C ASN A 160 -10.38 -8.55 -19.98
N LEU A 161 -9.52 -8.61 -18.97
CA LEU A 161 -8.93 -7.44 -18.30
C LEU A 161 -7.48 -7.71 -17.90
N LYS A 162 -6.73 -6.63 -17.61
CA LYS A 162 -5.33 -6.68 -17.18
C LYS A 162 -5.08 -5.67 -16.06
N SER A 163 -4.21 -6.02 -15.12
CA SER A 163 -3.64 -5.08 -14.14
C SER A 163 -2.12 -5.26 -14.05
N LYS A 164 -1.40 -4.14 -14.00
CA LYS A 164 0.04 -4.06 -13.68
C LYS A 164 0.21 -3.96 -12.17
N VAL A 165 1.00 -4.86 -11.60
CA VAL A 165 1.28 -4.97 -10.16
C VAL A 165 2.79 -4.97 -9.94
N ILE A 166 3.26 -4.58 -8.77
CA ILE A 166 4.69 -4.66 -8.44
C ILE A 166 5.06 -6.14 -8.24
N GLY A 167 6.20 -6.59 -8.77
CA GLY A 167 6.64 -8.00 -8.70
C GLY A 167 6.87 -8.52 -7.28
N SER A 168 7.08 -7.62 -6.32
CA SER A 168 7.22 -7.89 -4.89
C SER A 168 5.91 -7.82 -4.08
N HIS A 169 4.76 -7.56 -4.69
CA HIS A 169 3.49 -7.46 -3.97
C HIS A 169 3.08 -8.82 -3.38
N VAL A 170 2.84 -8.86 -2.07
CA VAL A 170 2.68 -10.10 -1.30
C VAL A 170 1.23 -10.58 -1.31
N PHE A 171 0.98 -11.73 -1.96
CA PHE A 171 -0.32 -12.41 -1.89
C PHE A 171 -0.33 -13.49 -0.81
N MET A 172 -1.34 -13.47 0.07
CA MET A 172 -1.62 -14.50 1.10
C MET A 172 -1.72 -15.93 0.52
N LYS A 173 -2.14 -16.05 -0.74
CA LYS A 173 -2.12 -17.28 -1.55
C LYS A 173 -1.63 -16.96 -2.95
N GLN A 174 -0.80 -17.82 -3.52
CA GLN A 174 -0.23 -17.64 -4.85
C GLN A 174 -1.32 -17.51 -5.93
N ILE A 175 -1.26 -16.42 -6.71
CA ILE A 175 -2.17 -16.17 -7.82
C ILE A 175 -1.70 -16.94 -9.06
N THR A 176 -2.50 -17.92 -9.50
CA THR A 176 -2.19 -18.82 -10.63
C THR A 176 -3.39 -18.97 -11.57
N GLN A 177 -3.19 -19.56 -12.75
CA GLN A 177 -4.28 -19.75 -13.72
C GLN A 177 -5.44 -20.56 -13.12
N GLY A 178 -6.65 -20.02 -13.25
CA GLY A 178 -7.88 -20.58 -12.68
C GLY A 178 -8.09 -20.34 -11.19
N THR A 179 -7.24 -19.56 -10.51
CA THR A 179 -7.62 -18.98 -9.21
C THR A 179 -8.86 -18.10 -9.41
N ILE A 180 -9.86 -18.28 -8.54
CA ILE A 180 -11.10 -17.47 -8.52
C ILE A 180 -11.03 -16.57 -7.28
N LEU A 181 -11.22 -15.26 -7.46
CA LEU A 181 -11.14 -14.24 -6.43
C LEU A 181 -12.48 -13.50 -6.28
N PRO A 182 -12.87 -13.11 -5.05
CA PRO A 182 -14.03 -12.26 -4.83
C PRO A 182 -13.77 -10.83 -5.33
N PHE A 183 -14.78 -10.25 -5.99
CA PHE A 183 -14.74 -8.88 -6.50
C PHE A 183 -15.47 -7.90 -5.58
N PHE A 184 -15.02 -6.65 -5.53
CA PHE A 184 -15.61 -5.56 -4.76
C PHE A 184 -15.72 -4.30 -5.63
N ASN A 185 -16.95 -3.90 -5.96
CA ASN A 185 -17.22 -2.55 -6.48
C ASN A 185 -17.27 -1.51 -5.34
N TYR A 186 -17.46 -0.23 -5.69
CA TYR A 186 -17.56 0.87 -4.72
C TYR A 186 -18.56 0.61 -3.58
N VAL A 187 -19.75 0.06 -3.87
CA VAL A 187 -20.79 -0.22 -2.86
C VAL A 187 -20.37 -1.38 -1.95
N ASN A 188 -19.82 -2.45 -2.51
CA ASN A 188 -19.29 -3.59 -1.77
C ASN A 188 -18.19 -3.17 -0.78
N ILE A 189 -17.20 -2.39 -1.25
CA ILE A 189 -16.07 -1.98 -0.40
C ILE A 189 -16.50 -0.96 0.66
N LYS A 190 -17.33 0.03 0.31
CA LYS A 190 -17.90 1.01 1.28
C LYS A 190 -18.69 0.32 2.39
N ASN A 191 -19.48 -0.71 2.04
CA ASN A 191 -20.20 -1.49 3.03
C ASN A 191 -19.27 -2.29 3.96
N LYS A 192 -18.14 -2.83 3.47
CA LYS A 192 -17.14 -3.47 4.34
C LYS A 192 -16.48 -2.47 5.29
N LEU A 193 -16.10 -1.30 4.79
CA LEU A 193 -15.41 -0.25 5.55
C LEU A 193 -16.30 0.33 6.66
N ASN A 194 -17.59 0.55 6.39
CA ASN A 194 -18.56 0.96 7.40
C ASN A 194 -18.90 -0.16 8.43
N ASN A 195 -18.33 -1.36 8.29
CA ASN A 195 -18.63 -2.53 9.11
C ASN A 195 -17.35 -3.34 9.43
N VAL A 196 -16.25 -2.67 9.81
CA VAL A 196 -14.92 -3.31 10.05
C VAL A 196 -15.00 -4.57 10.92
N ASN A 197 -15.73 -4.51 12.03
CA ASN A 197 -15.80 -5.58 13.04
C ASN A 197 -16.80 -6.71 12.71
N ARG A 198 -17.58 -6.62 11.62
CA ARG A 198 -18.57 -7.66 11.26
C ARG A 198 -17.93 -8.73 10.37
N LYS A 199 -18.07 -10.00 10.76
CA LYS A 199 -17.61 -11.21 10.03
C LYS A 199 -18.55 -11.63 8.89
N ALA A 200 -19.15 -10.67 8.18
CA ALA A 200 -19.98 -10.95 7.01
C ALA A 200 -19.13 -10.92 5.72
N ASN A 201 -19.58 -11.63 4.68
CA ASN A 201 -19.03 -11.47 3.34
C ASN A 201 -19.64 -10.20 2.70
N TYR A 202 -18.79 -9.28 2.27
CA TYR A 202 -19.17 -8.02 1.63
C TYR A 202 -18.84 -7.98 0.13
N ALA A 203 -18.27 -9.05 -0.42
CA ALA A 203 -17.97 -9.17 -1.84
C ALA A 203 -19.23 -9.08 -2.71
N ASN A 204 -19.05 -8.82 -4.00
CA ASN A 204 -20.14 -8.88 -4.95
C ASN A 204 -20.68 -10.33 -5.04
N PRO A 205 -22.00 -10.56 -4.98
CA PRO A 205 -22.58 -11.91 -4.99
C PRO A 205 -22.66 -12.52 -6.40
N ASP A 206 -22.52 -11.72 -7.46
CA ASP A 206 -22.63 -12.15 -8.85
C ASP A 206 -21.28 -12.11 -9.59
N LEU A 207 -20.46 -11.09 -9.31
CA LEU A 207 -19.20 -10.84 -10.01
C LEU A 207 -18.01 -11.50 -9.32
N TYR A 208 -17.22 -12.24 -10.10
CA TYR A 208 -15.98 -12.89 -9.67
C TYR A 208 -14.85 -12.64 -10.66
N VAL A 209 -13.62 -12.56 -10.14
CA VAL A 209 -12.42 -12.46 -10.98
C VAL A 209 -11.78 -13.84 -11.13
N ILE A 210 -11.54 -14.26 -12.37
CA ILE A 210 -10.83 -15.51 -12.71
C ILE A 210 -9.50 -15.15 -13.34
N ILE A 211 -8.42 -15.71 -12.82
CA ILE A 211 -7.08 -15.49 -13.36
C ILE A 211 -6.88 -16.30 -14.64
N MET A 212 -6.63 -15.63 -15.75
CA MET A 212 -6.44 -16.25 -17.06
C MET A 212 -4.97 -16.61 -17.31
N ARG A 213 -4.05 -15.69 -17.00
CA ARG A 213 -2.59 -15.93 -16.94
C ARG A 213 -1.89 -14.83 -16.13
N THR A 214 -0.68 -15.12 -15.69
CA THR A 214 0.22 -14.13 -15.08
C THR A 214 1.59 -14.15 -15.76
N THR A 215 2.41 -13.12 -15.49
CA THR A 215 3.83 -13.07 -15.88
C THR A 215 4.80 -13.39 -14.74
N PHE A 216 4.34 -13.39 -13.47
CA PHE A 216 5.13 -13.84 -12.31
C PHE A 216 5.89 -15.15 -12.60
N ASN A 217 7.17 -15.18 -12.19
CA ASN A 217 8.14 -16.26 -12.38
C ASN A 217 8.55 -16.55 -13.85
N LYS A 218 8.04 -15.84 -14.85
CA LYS A 218 8.37 -16.12 -16.26
C LYS A 218 9.63 -15.39 -16.73
N LYS A 219 10.39 -16.05 -17.60
CA LYS A 219 11.35 -15.39 -18.50
C LYS A 219 10.57 -14.73 -19.64
N ILE A 220 10.81 -13.45 -19.92
CA ILE A 220 10.14 -12.73 -21.03
C ILE A 220 11.19 -11.98 -21.84
N LYS A 221 11.33 -12.33 -23.12
CA LYS A 221 12.24 -11.69 -24.07
C LYS A 221 11.67 -10.35 -24.53
N ARG A 222 12.41 -9.27 -24.34
CA ARG A 222 12.07 -7.92 -24.82
C ARG A 222 12.31 -7.82 -26.33
N PRO A 223 11.35 -7.34 -27.16
CA PRO A 223 11.50 -7.39 -28.62
C PRO A 223 12.67 -6.57 -29.16
N LYS A 224 12.79 -5.31 -28.72
CA LYS A 224 13.69 -4.29 -29.31
C LYS A 224 15.19 -4.57 -29.17
N ASP A 225 15.60 -5.40 -28.21
CA ASP A 225 17.00 -5.70 -27.89
C ASP A 225 17.26 -7.16 -27.50
N GLY A 226 16.22 -8.00 -27.47
CA GLY A 226 16.32 -9.40 -27.10
C GLY A 226 16.55 -9.68 -25.61
N LEU A 227 16.51 -8.67 -24.71
CA LEU A 227 16.80 -8.86 -23.29
C LEU A 227 15.81 -9.83 -22.63
N VAL A 228 16.31 -10.94 -22.06
CA VAL A 228 15.48 -11.93 -21.35
C VAL A 228 15.27 -11.50 -19.90
N THR A 229 14.13 -10.86 -19.63
CA THR A 229 13.78 -10.35 -18.31
C THR A 229 13.32 -11.45 -17.34
N LYS A 230 13.61 -11.26 -16.04
CA LYS A 230 13.18 -12.12 -14.92
C LYS A 230 12.34 -11.32 -13.93
N SER A 231 11.45 -11.98 -13.18
CA SER A 231 10.69 -11.34 -12.09
C SER A 231 11.60 -10.79 -10.99
N LEU A 232 11.40 -9.53 -10.56
CA LEU A 232 11.95 -9.03 -9.31
C LEU A 232 11.05 -9.46 -8.14
N ILE A 233 11.53 -10.40 -7.33
CA ILE A 233 10.76 -10.98 -6.21
C ILE A 233 11.51 -10.71 -4.91
N PHE A 234 10.99 -9.80 -4.09
CA PHE A 234 11.52 -9.61 -2.73
C PHE A 234 10.83 -10.57 -1.77
N LYS A 235 11.62 -11.37 -1.03
CA LYS A 235 11.15 -12.21 0.07
C LYS A 235 10.96 -11.35 1.33
N HIS A 236 9.97 -10.44 1.28
CA HIS A 236 9.68 -9.48 2.34
C HIS A 236 8.37 -9.85 3.05
N ASN A 237 8.40 -9.91 4.39
CA ASN A 237 7.22 -10.17 5.21
C ASN A 237 6.47 -8.88 5.63
N GLY A 238 7.09 -7.72 5.40
CA GLY A 238 6.55 -6.43 5.84
C GLY A 238 5.59 -5.79 4.83
N ASP A 239 5.08 -4.65 5.27
CA ASP A 239 4.09 -3.81 4.61
C ASP A 239 4.33 -3.65 3.09
N SER A 240 3.29 -3.92 2.31
CA SER A 240 3.33 -3.86 0.84
C SER A 240 2.00 -3.39 0.23
N ILE A 241 1.33 -2.42 0.87
CA ILE A 241 0.21 -1.68 0.24
C ILE A 241 0.69 -1.12 -1.11
N SER A 242 0.17 -1.67 -2.19
CA SER A 242 0.60 -1.28 -3.54
C SER A 242 -0.12 0.01 -3.96
N TYR A 243 0.30 1.14 -3.37
CA TYR A 243 -0.15 2.48 -3.74
C TYR A 243 -0.06 2.72 -5.26
N TRP A 244 1.01 2.20 -5.88
CA TRP A 244 1.17 2.20 -7.33
C TRP A 244 0.04 1.44 -8.04
N SER A 245 -0.31 0.23 -7.57
CA SER A 245 -1.38 -0.57 -8.17
C SER A 245 -2.74 0.13 -8.05
N ILE A 246 -3.08 0.65 -6.87
CA ILE A 246 -4.33 1.41 -6.62
C ILE A 246 -4.39 2.65 -7.52
N LYS A 247 -3.30 3.42 -7.60
CA LYS A 247 -3.24 4.67 -8.37
C LYS A 247 -3.40 4.44 -9.87
N ASN A 248 -2.74 3.42 -10.41
CA ASN A 248 -2.51 3.27 -11.86
C ASN A 248 -3.37 2.19 -12.54
N ASN A 249 -4.11 1.35 -11.81
CA ASN A 249 -5.04 0.38 -12.40
C ASN A 249 -6.51 0.75 -12.16
N ASN A 250 -7.38 0.22 -13.02
CA ASN A 250 -8.84 0.20 -12.83
C ASN A 250 -9.31 -0.92 -11.88
N TYR A 251 -8.42 -1.86 -11.55
CA TYR A 251 -8.69 -2.99 -10.66
C TYR A 251 -7.43 -3.31 -9.84
N HIS A 252 -7.52 -3.13 -8.52
CA HIS A 252 -6.45 -3.43 -7.59
C HIS A 252 -6.60 -4.84 -7.01
N PHE A 253 -5.54 -5.64 -7.05
CA PHE A 253 -5.45 -6.94 -6.39
C PHE A 253 -4.89 -6.73 -4.99
N THR A 254 -5.63 -7.18 -3.96
CA THR A 254 -5.23 -7.01 -2.55
C THR A 254 -4.29 -8.12 -2.08
N CYS A 255 -3.48 -7.81 -1.07
CA CYS A 255 -2.57 -8.77 -0.43
C CYS A 255 -3.34 -9.98 0.13
N ASP A 256 -4.61 -9.81 0.53
CA ASP A 256 -5.47 -10.87 1.06
C ASP A 256 -6.43 -11.50 0.02
N ASN A 257 -5.98 -11.52 -1.25
CA ASN A 257 -6.57 -12.19 -2.39
C ASN A 257 -8.02 -11.77 -2.71
N LYS A 258 -8.23 -10.48 -2.93
CA LYS A 258 -9.48 -9.89 -3.45
C LYS A 258 -9.16 -9.00 -4.63
N VAL A 259 -10.18 -8.59 -5.36
CA VAL A 259 -10.05 -7.54 -6.38
C VAL A 259 -11.03 -6.42 -6.09
N ILE A 260 -10.51 -5.21 -5.92
CA ILE A 260 -11.29 -3.99 -5.69
C ILE A 260 -11.27 -3.16 -6.98
N GLU A 261 -12.44 -2.66 -7.38
CA GLU A 261 -12.58 -1.70 -8.46
C GLU A 261 -11.95 -0.35 -8.07
N THR A 262 -11.14 0.22 -8.97
CA THR A 262 -10.33 1.42 -8.72
C THR A 262 -10.31 2.34 -9.94
N LYS A 263 -11.46 2.61 -10.55
CA LYS A 263 -11.57 3.51 -11.71
C LYS A 263 -11.66 4.97 -11.25
N THR A 264 -12.54 5.27 -10.30
CA THR A 264 -12.76 6.63 -9.79
C THR A 264 -11.80 6.99 -8.65
N ILE A 265 -11.81 8.26 -8.20
CA ILE A 265 -10.99 8.71 -7.07
C ILE A 265 -11.54 8.20 -5.73
N GLU A 266 -12.87 8.09 -5.60
CA GLU A 266 -13.56 7.55 -4.42
C GLU A 266 -13.32 6.04 -4.27
N GLU A 267 -13.28 5.32 -5.40
CA GLU A 267 -12.91 3.90 -5.46
C GLU A 267 -11.45 3.68 -5.07
N LYS A 268 -10.52 4.48 -5.61
CA LYS A 268 -9.09 4.46 -5.22
C LYS A 268 -8.88 4.76 -3.74
N ALA A 269 -9.55 5.78 -3.21
CA ALA A 269 -9.54 6.10 -1.78
C ALA A 269 -10.11 4.96 -0.91
N SER A 270 -11.16 4.27 -1.40
CA SER A 270 -11.75 3.12 -0.69
C SER A 270 -10.83 1.90 -0.69
N ALA A 271 -10.12 1.62 -1.78
CA ALA A 271 -9.12 0.55 -1.84
C ALA A 271 -7.90 0.85 -0.94
N PHE A 272 -7.44 2.11 -0.93
CA PHE A 272 -6.37 2.60 -0.05
C PHE A 272 -6.75 2.42 1.44
N PHE A 273 -7.94 2.87 1.83
CA PHE A 273 -8.42 2.73 3.20
C PHE A 273 -8.69 1.27 3.58
N TYR A 274 -9.04 0.40 2.63
CA TYR A 274 -9.19 -1.04 2.88
C TYR A 274 -7.88 -1.70 3.27
N GLU A 275 -6.80 -1.53 2.51
CA GLU A 275 -5.52 -2.17 2.85
C GLU A 275 -4.92 -1.62 4.16
N ARG A 276 -5.11 -0.33 4.48
CA ARG A 276 -4.69 0.25 5.77
C ARG A 276 -5.52 -0.21 6.97
N THR A 277 -6.81 -0.54 6.78
CA THR A 277 -7.70 -1.00 7.87
C THR A 277 -7.87 -2.52 7.94
N ARG A 278 -7.11 -3.29 7.14
CA ARG A 278 -7.22 -4.74 7.08
C ARG A 278 -6.62 -5.41 8.32
N THR A 279 -7.46 -6.14 9.04
CA THR A 279 -7.07 -6.95 10.21
C THR A 279 -5.94 -7.94 9.87
N GLY A 280 -4.93 -8.01 10.72
CA GLY A 280 -3.78 -8.93 10.56
C GLY A 280 -2.70 -8.45 9.59
N HIS A 281 -2.79 -7.21 9.10
CA HIS A 281 -1.65 -6.52 8.48
C HIS A 281 -0.93 -5.65 9.50
N ILE A 282 0.40 -5.56 9.41
CA ILE A 282 1.20 -4.56 10.12
C ILE A 282 1.54 -3.48 9.10
N HIS A 283 0.60 -2.57 8.88
CA HIS A 283 0.86 -1.32 8.17
C HIS A 283 1.67 -0.40 9.10
N TRP A 284 2.79 0.14 8.63
CA TRP A 284 3.57 1.09 9.41
C TRP A 284 3.06 2.50 9.15
N GLY A 285 2.49 3.12 10.19
CA GLY A 285 1.83 4.42 10.09
C GLY A 285 2.75 5.52 9.53
N ASP A 286 2.27 6.22 8.49
CA ASP A 286 3.02 7.29 7.82
C ASP A 286 2.40 8.68 8.04
N GLU A 287 2.94 9.70 7.39
CA GLU A 287 2.43 11.08 7.43
C GLU A 287 0.93 11.17 7.08
N THR A 288 0.41 10.30 6.21
CA THR A 288 -1.01 10.30 5.83
C THR A 288 -1.89 9.74 6.97
N ASP A 289 -1.40 8.75 7.73
CA ASP A 289 -2.10 8.27 8.93
C ASP A 289 -2.00 9.28 10.08
N TYR A 290 -0.85 9.91 10.24
CA TYR A 290 -0.61 10.97 11.23
C TYR A 290 -1.50 12.20 10.99
N GLU A 291 -1.63 12.63 9.74
CA GLU A 291 -2.55 13.71 9.37
C GLU A 291 -4.02 13.28 9.49
N GLY A 292 -4.35 12.05 9.07
CA GLY A 292 -5.68 11.46 9.17
C GLY A 292 -6.18 11.33 10.61
N PHE A 293 -5.33 10.86 11.52
CA PHE A 293 -5.62 10.72 12.95
C PHE A 293 -5.90 12.07 13.61
N GLN A 294 -5.04 13.07 13.38
CA GLN A 294 -5.23 14.42 13.90
C GLN A 294 -6.57 15.03 13.45
N LYS A 295 -6.88 14.93 12.15
CA LYS A 295 -8.16 15.41 11.58
C LYS A 295 -9.37 14.63 12.11
N MET A 296 -9.27 13.31 12.25
CA MET A 296 -10.38 12.45 12.70
C MET A 296 -10.77 12.72 14.15
N PHE A 297 -9.80 12.94 15.03
CA PHE A 297 -10.05 13.16 16.46
C PHE A 297 -10.05 14.64 16.88
N ASN A 298 -9.78 15.56 15.96
CA ASN A 298 -9.63 17.00 16.21
C ASN A 298 -8.61 17.30 17.32
N ILE A 299 -7.43 16.68 17.20
CA ILE A 299 -6.29 16.83 18.11
C ILE A 299 -5.02 17.02 17.28
N GLY A 300 -4.07 17.80 17.80
CA GLY A 300 -2.75 17.93 17.20
C GLY A 300 -1.76 16.93 17.81
N LEU A 301 -0.68 16.66 17.07
CA LEU A 301 0.43 15.85 17.54
C LEU A 301 1.74 16.66 17.44
N ILE A 302 2.51 16.69 18.53
CA ILE A 302 3.84 17.32 18.61
C ILE A 302 4.85 16.19 18.73
N THR A 303 5.47 15.82 17.61
CA THR A 303 6.44 14.73 17.55
C THR A 303 7.86 15.26 17.66
N PHE A 304 8.52 14.95 18.77
CA PHE A 304 9.95 15.17 18.99
C PHE A 304 10.75 14.06 18.30
N ILE A 305 11.86 14.40 17.64
CA ILE A 305 12.82 13.43 17.10
C ILE A 305 13.95 13.22 18.11
N ASN A 306 14.32 11.96 18.35
CA ASN A 306 15.51 11.60 19.13
C ASN A 306 16.80 12.24 18.59
N ASN A 307 17.65 12.75 19.48
CA ASN A 307 18.93 13.42 19.15
C ASN A 307 18.82 14.57 18.14
N ASN A 308 17.67 15.26 18.06
CA ASN A 308 17.44 16.39 17.15
C ASN A 308 16.74 17.54 17.90
N THR A 309 17.00 18.77 17.49
CA THR A 309 16.37 19.99 18.03
C THR A 309 15.10 20.41 17.28
N LYS A 310 14.76 19.70 16.18
CA LYS A 310 13.56 19.90 15.37
C LYS A 310 12.43 18.90 15.67
N PHE A 311 11.20 19.29 15.37
CA PHE A 311 10.06 18.38 15.32
C PHE A 311 10.08 17.52 14.04
N PHE A 312 9.41 16.36 14.07
CA PHE A 312 9.25 15.48 12.91
C PHE A 312 8.49 16.14 11.75
N PHE A 313 7.55 17.04 12.07
CA PHE A 313 6.84 17.86 11.09
C PHE A 313 7.08 19.33 11.43
N SER A 314 7.85 20.03 10.59
CA SER A 314 8.33 21.39 10.84
C SER A 314 7.25 22.47 10.79
N LYS A 315 6.10 22.21 10.15
CA LYS A 315 4.98 23.17 10.02
C LYS A 315 3.92 23.03 11.11
N ASN A 316 4.31 23.17 12.36
CA ASN A 316 3.39 23.05 13.49
C ASN A 316 2.95 24.44 13.99
N THR A 317 1.90 25.01 13.39
CA THR A 317 1.46 26.39 13.72
C THR A 317 0.86 26.55 15.12
N PHE A 318 0.54 25.41 15.75
CA PHE A 318 -0.16 25.29 17.04
C PHE A 318 -1.54 25.98 17.11
N LYS A 319 -2.18 26.27 15.97
CA LYS A 319 -3.51 26.95 15.91
C LYS A 319 -4.65 26.01 15.51
N ASP A 320 -4.31 24.99 14.73
CA ASP A 320 -5.22 24.15 13.95
C ASP A 320 -6.12 23.26 14.81
N TYR A 321 -5.62 22.83 15.98
CA TYR A 321 -6.32 21.93 16.89
C TYR A 321 -6.47 22.55 18.30
N PRO A 322 -7.49 22.15 19.10
CA PRO A 322 -7.70 22.67 20.46
C PRO A 322 -6.66 22.16 21.48
N VAL A 323 -6.29 20.88 21.37
CA VAL A 323 -5.36 20.16 22.25
C VAL A 323 -4.32 19.44 21.41
N TYR A 324 -3.08 19.43 21.87
CA TYR A 324 -1.93 18.82 21.24
C TYR A 324 -1.32 17.76 22.16
N PHE A 325 -1.26 16.50 21.72
CA PHE A 325 -0.54 15.43 22.44
C PHE A 325 0.94 15.41 22.05
N LEU A 326 1.78 14.95 22.96
CA LEU A 326 3.22 14.80 22.74
C LEU A 326 3.53 13.38 22.28
N ILE A 327 4.39 13.25 21.27
CA ILE A 327 4.89 11.98 20.72
C ILE A 327 6.41 12.08 20.65
N TYR A 328 7.09 10.94 20.83
CA TYR A 328 8.53 10.82 20.71
C TYR A 328 8.86 9.79 19.63
N PHE A 329 9.64 10.17 18.63
CA PHE A 329 10.11 9.31 17.56
C PHE A 329 11.57 8.90 17.86
N TYR A 330 11.76 7.63 18.24
CA TYR A 330 13.04 7.15 18.77
C TYR A 330 14.08 6.89 17.67
N SER A 331 13.70 6.13 16.64
CA SER A 331 14.53 5.88 15.45
C SER A 331 13.75 5.10 14.39
N GLY A 332 14.15 5.24 13.12
CA GLY A 332 13.68 4.46 11.99
C GLY A 332 12.20 4.66 11.65
N ILE A 333 11.34 3.97 12.39
CA ILE A 333 9.89 3.80 12.18
C ILE A 333 9.09 3.68 13.50
N HIS A 334 9.74 3.87 14.66
CA HIS A 334 9.15 3.64 15.99
C HIS A 334 8.74 4.94 16.69
N PHE A 335 7.51 4.97 17.23
CA PHE A 335 6.90 6.10 17.92
C PHE A 335 6.39 5.71 19.31
N GLU A 336 6.58 6.59 20.28
CA GLU A 336 6.17 6.40 21.68
C GLU A 336 5.41 7.63 22.22
N PRO A 337 4.59 7.49 23.28
CA PRO A 337 3.97 8.63 23.96
C PRO A 337 5.03 9.56 24.58
N GLY A 338 5.01 10.84 24.23
CA GLY A 338 5.91 11.84 24.78
C GLY A 338 5.46 12.32 26.16
N ILE A 339 6.43 12.58 27.05
CA ILE A 339 6.19 13.23 28.35
C ILE A 339 7.17 14.39 28.49
N HIS A 340 6.64 15.62 28.58
CA HIS A 340 7.44 16.80 28.92
C HIS A 340 7.45 16.99 30.44
N ILE A 341 8.62 16.82 31.03
CA ILE A 341 8.89 17.07 32.45
C ILE A 341 9.37 18.52 32.59
N SER A 342 8.76 19.28 33.48
CA SER A 342 9.12 20.68 33.75
C SER A 342 9.20 20.93 35.25
N LEU A 343 10.18 21.71 35.71
CA LEU A 343 10.31 22.11 37.11
C LEU A 343 9.54 23.41 37.36
N GLN A 344 8.67 23.40 38.37
CA GLN A 344 7.89 24.55 38.83
C GLN A 344 7.96 24.63 40.35
N ASN A 345 8.67 25.63 40.88
CA ASN A 345 8.91 25.82 42.33
C ASN A 345 9.45 24.53 43.00
N ASP A 346 10.55 24.01 42.46
CA ASP A 346 11.24 22.79 42.91
C ASP A 346 10.38 21.50 42.92
N ARG A 347 9.33 21.47 42.09
CA ARG A 347 8.47 20.30 41.86
C ARG A 347 8.43 19.94 40.38
N GLU A 348 8.53 18.65 40.08
CA GLU A 348 8.34 18.13 38.73
C GLU A 348 6.86 18.14 38.34
N VAL A 349 6.58 18.60 37.12
CA VAL A 349 5.26 18.62 36.49
C VAL A 349 5.34 17.92 35.14
N TYR A 350 4.72 16.76 35.06
CA TYR A 350 4.67 15.88 33.87
C TYR A 350 3.48 16.24 32.98
N ASN A 351 3.71 16.41 31.68
CA ASN A 351 2.65 16.73 30.71
C ASN A 351 2.79 15.82 29.48
N SER A 352 1.74 15.09 29.14
CA SER A 352 1.63 14.32 27.88
C SER A 352 0.84 15.06 26.79
N SER A 353 0.26 16.22 27.10
CA SER A 353 -0.49 17.06 26.17
C SER A 353 -0.59 18.51 26.66
N TYR A 354 -0.94 19.43 25.76
CA TYR A 354 -1.24 20.83 26.05
C TYR A 354 -2.48 21.33 25.32
N GLU A 355 -3.28 22.18 25.96
CA GLU A 355 -4.15 23.12 25.23
C GLU A 355 -3.30 24.02 24.32
N ARG A 356 -3.78 24.38 23.13
CA ARG A 356 -3.05 25.26 22.18
C ARG A 356 -2.56 26.58 22.79
N THR A 357 -3.32 27.11 23.75
CA THR A 357 -3.05 28.31 24.55
C THR A 357 -1.92 28.11 25.57
N ARG A 358 -1.70 26.88 26.05
CA ARG A 358 -0.75 26.55 27.14
C ARG A 358 0.52 25.83 26.69
N ILE A 359 0.67 25.56 25.39
CA ILE A 359 1.93 25.03 24.82
C ILE A 359 3.13 25.88 25.30
N PRO A 360 4.24 25.29 25.77
CA PRO A 360 5.40 26.03 26.25
C PRO A 360 5.98 27.02 25.23
N PRO A 361 6.51 28.18 25.65
CA PRO A 361 7.18 29.12 24.74
C PRO A 361 8.36 28.50 23.99
N SER A 362 9.13 27.62 24.64
CA SER A 362 10.25 26.88 24.04
C SER A 362 9.84 26.03 22.84
N PHE A 363 8.64 25.43 22.85
CA PHE A 363 8.14 24.63 21.73
C PHE A 363 7.84 25.50 20.50
N ARG A 364 7.58 26.81 20.69
CA ARG A 364 7.40 27.80 19.61
C ARG A 364 8.71 28.45 19.15
N GLN A 365 9.84 28.06 19.73
CA GLN A 365 11.19 28.51 19.37
C GLN A 365 11.99 27.43 18.63
N VAL A 366 11.41 26.24 18.45
CA VAL A 366 11.95 25.17 17.60
C VAL A 366 12.01 25.67 16.15
N PRO A 367 13.18 25.62 15.47
CA PRO A 367 13.29 26.11 14.09
C PRO A 367 12.46 25.30 13.08
N GLU A 368 11.85 26.01 12.13
CA GLU A 368 11.30 25.41 10.90
C GLU A 368 12.44 24.93 9.96
N ASP A 369 12.10 24.32 8.82
CA ASP A 369 13.03 23.86 7.78
C ASP A 369 13.32 24.90 6.70
#